data_AF-A0A8I0JZC6-F1
#
_entry.id   AF-A0A8I0JZC6-F1
#
_cell.length_a   1.000
_cell.length_b   1.000
_cell.length_c   1.000
_cell.angle_alpha   90.00
_cell.angle_beta   90.00
_cell.angle_gamma   90.00
#
_symmetry.space_group_name_H-M   'P 1'
#
loop_
_entity.id
_entity.type
_entity.pdbx_description
1 polymer ?
#
loop_
_entity_poly.entity_id
_entity_poly.type
_entity_poly.pdbx_seq_one_letter_code
_entity_poly.pdbx_strand_id
1 'polypeptide(L)'
;MNRDPVYVWALEPAETRRVAIVSGGGAGHEPLHGGFVGAGGLDAACPGEVFTSPHSRQIFEASDRVKRDGGVLQIVKNYTGDRINFAIAAERLRARGVEVAEVVVDDDLGSEGHEVGRRGTGATLVVEKILGAAADRGLALAELADLGARVADRSRSVAVARQGHTAPDSRTRGFEVEPGSLEYGVGIHGEAARQTIDEPVHVDLAQRMVDELLDALGDLPHGVIAVVNGLGGAPNLELLGLLGDVELALEARGVALRSGVAGTFVSALDMDGFSITLTEADPDWMDDWYASHSTPGLPSPRPWDPDVDRGTGPEEDAAPTAEPSAWLRALADHFTQSRADYDDLDRRAGDGDFGGNMELAFASSVTRAAGPDASLADDLRSMADAFGNDVGGSSGPLLGLVLTGLAEAVEDAGDGDLPAAVGEGLRAGMASVTRAGGAQPGDRTFLDALAPAVADAGTPLDAAAVQRAVDGAAATADLVGKRGRSSYVGDKAIGVPDPGAVALVQVLAAIVERLTGDDLSEPREQAQRLLHD
;
A
#
# COMPACT_ATOMS: atom_id res chain seq x y z
N MET A 1 -15.82 -24.02 11.68
CA MET A 1 -16.87 -23.03 12.04
C MET A 1 -17.80 -23.65 13.07
N ASN A 2 -18.23 -22.86 14.08
CA ASN A 2 -19.31 -23.28 14.98
C ASN A 2 -20.62 -23.31 14.18
N ARG A 3 -21.37 -24.41 14.29
CA ARG A 3 -22.64 -24.63 13.57
C ARG A 3 -23.87 -24.49 14.48
N ASP A 4 -23.69 -24.14 15.75
CA ASP A 4 -24.80 -23.95 16.68
C ASP A 4 -24.56 -22.73 17.59
N PRO A 5 -25.34 -21.65 17.43
CA PRO A 5 -26.29 -21.42 16.33
C PRO A 5 -25.58 -21.10 15.01
N VAL A 6 -26.28 -21.27 13.88
CA VAL A 6 -25.80 -20.94 12.53
C VAL A 6 -25.86 -19.44 12.21
N TYR A 7 -26.10 -18.58 13.18
CA TYR A 7 -26.18 -17.13 12.99
C TYR A 7 -25.60 -16.41 14.22
N VAL A 8 -25.25 -15.14 14.06
CA VAL A 8 -24.75 -14.28 15.14
C VAL A 8 -25.74 -13.16 15.42
N TRP A 9 -25.87 -12.74 16.68
CA TRP A 9 -26.79 -11.68 17.08
C TRP A 9 -26.22 -10.81 18.20
N ALA A 10 -26.71 -9.58 18.30
CA ALA A 10 -26.29 -8.62 19.30
C ALA A 10 -26.82 -9.04 20.69
N LEU A 11 -25.91 -9.13 21.68
CA LEU A 11 -26.29 -9.37 23.07
C LEU A 11 -26.82 -8.09 23.74
N GLU A 12 -26.27 -6.95 23.34
CA GLU A 12 -26.56 -5.63 23.90
C GLU A 12 -26.96 -4.66 22.77
N PRO A 13 -28.16 -4.82 22.19
CA PRO A 13 -28.69 -3.84 21.23
C PRO A 13 -29.14 -2.56 21.97
N ALA A 14 -29.27 -1.43 21.25
CA ALA A 14 -29.70 -0.18 21.87
C ALA A 14 -31.12 -0.28 22.47
N GLU A 15 -31.33 0.37 23.61
CA GLU A 15 -32.60 0.33 24.34
C GLU A 15 -33.77 0.92 23.54
N THR A 16 -33.50 1.92 22.72
CA THR A 16 -34.45 2.64 21.88
C THR A 16 -34.80 1.92 20.57
N ARG A 17 -34.13 0.79 20.28
CA ARG A 17 -34.35 -0.01 19.08
C ARG A 17 -35.77 -0.58 19.03
N ARG A 18 -36.54 -0.16 18.01
CA ARG A 18 -37.93 -0.63 17.76
C ARG A 18 -38.05 -1.65 16.63
N VAL A 19 -37.18 -1.54 15.64
CA VAL A 19 -37.13 -2.40 14.44
C VAL A 19 -35.83 -3.18 14.50
N ALA A 20 -35.88 -4.49 14.28
CA ALA A 20 -34.66 -5.30 14.23
C ALA A 20 -34.03 -5.21 12.84
N ILE A 21 -32.71 -5.01 12.77
CA ILE A 21 -31.97 -4.96 11.50
C ILE A 21 -31.24 -6.29 11.28
N VAL A 22 -31.52 -6.96 10.17
CA VAL A 22 -30.95 -8.28 9.83
C VAL A 22 -30.34 -8.25 8.45
N SER A 23 -29.14 -8.81 8.33
CA SER A 23 -28.45 -8.96 7.05
C SER A 23 -27.73 -10.32 6.96
N GLY A 24 -27.05 -10.58 5.87
CA GLY A 24 -26.34 -11.84 5.64
C GLY A 24 -25.96 -12.08 4.19
N GLY A 25 -25.38 -13.25 3.96
CA GLY A 25 -24.85 -13.67 2.66
C GLY A 25 -23.82 -14.78 2.85
N GLY A 26 -23.17 -15.17 1.76
CA GLY A 26 -22.04 -16.11 1.86
C GLY A 26 -20.94 -15.61 2.79
N ALA A 27 -20.25 -16.54 3.45
CA ALA A 27 -19.02 -16.22 4.18
C ALA A 27 -17.88 -15.88 3.20
N GLY A 28 -16.78 -15.33 3.71
CA GLY A 28 -15.62 -14.94 2.89
C GLY A 28 -15.56 -13.44 2.55
N HIS A 29 -16.42 -12.64 3.19
CA HIS A 29 -16.46 -11.18 3.05
C HIS A 29 -16.17 -10.45 4.37
N GLU A 30 -15.63 -11.16 5.36
CA GLU A 30 -15.39 -10.61 6.69
C GLU A 30 -14.57 -9.31 6.63
N PRO A 31 -14.93 -8.27 7.42
CA PRO A 31 -15.89 -8.30 8.53
C PRO A 31 -17.38 -8.27 8.16
N LEU A 32 -17.77 -8.03 6.89
CA LEU A 32 -19.16 -8.09 6.45
C LEU A 32 -19.72 -9.52 6.61
N HIS A 33 -20.87 -9.78 7.23
CA HIS A 33 -21.73 -8.89 8.03
C HIS A 33 -21.54 -9.10 9.53
N GLY A 34 -20.93 -10.22 9.94
CA GLY A 34 -20.85 -10.64 11.35
C GLY A 34 -20.13 -9.62 12.24
N GLY A 35 -19.13 -8.93 11.70
CA GLY A 35 -18.44 -7.85 12.38
C GLY A 35 -19.27 -6.58 12.57
N PHE A 36 -20.44 -6.46 11.93
CA PHE A 36 -21.31 -5.28 12.03
C PHE A 36 -22.48 -5.51 12.99
N VAL A 37 -22.51 -6.64 13.69
CA VAL A 37 -23.53 -6.94 14.71
C VAL A 37 -23.22 -6.21 16.02
N GLY A 38 -24.19 -5.45 16.52
CA GLY A 38 -24.09 -4.64 17.74
C GLY A 38 -24.86 -3.32 17.64
N ALA A 39 -24.86 -2.53 18.72
CA ALA A 39 -25.42 -1.17 18.70
C ALA A 39 -24.73 -0.32 17.62
N GLY A 40 -25.50 0.49 16.90
CA GLY A 40 -25.09 1.26 15.73
C GLY A 40 -24.97 0.46 14.44
N GLY A 41 -25.21 -0.85 14.47
CA GLY A 41 -25.15 -1.76 13.32
C GLY A 41 -26.35 -2.71 13.25
N LEU A 42 -26.09 -4.01 13.06
CA LEU A 42 -27.10 -5.06 12.90
C LEU A 42 -27.54 -5.68 14.24
N ASP A 43 -28.80 -6.11 14.35
CA ASP A 43 -29.25 -6.99 15.44
C ASP A 43 -28.85 -8.45 15.21
N ALA A 44 -28.79 -8.89 13.95
CA ALA A 44 -28.30 -10.22 13.58
C ALA A 44 -27.68 -10.27 12.18
N ALA A 45 -26.74 -11.20 12.01
CA ALA A 45 -26.16 -11.55 10.71
C ALA A 45 -26.21 -13.05 10.46
N CYS A 46 -26.49 -13.42 9.21
CA CYS A 46 -26.61 -14.82 8.76
C CYS A 46 -25.47 -15.19 7.80
N PRO A 47 -24.32 -15.70 8.29
CA PRO A 47 -23.25 -16.18 7.43
C PRO A 47 -23.63 -17.55 6.83
N GLY A 48 -23.69 -17.63 5.51
CA GLY A 48 -23.80 -18.90 4.79
C GLY A 48 -22.46 -19.64 4.71
N GLU A 49 -22.39 -20.67 3.86
CA GLU A 49 -21.10 -21.25 3.49
C GLU A 49 -20.30 -20.23 2.64
N VAL A 50 -19.01 -20.48 2.40
CA VAL A 50 -18.16 -19.54 1.65
C VAL A 50 -18.79 -19.27 0.28
N PHE A 51 -19.02 -17.98 -0.02
CA PHE A 51 -19.66 -17.47 -1.25
C PHE A 51 -21.03 -18.08 -1.58
N THR A 52 -21.70 -18.66 -0.58
CA THR A 52 -23.02 -19.27 -0.75
C THR A 52 -24.01 -18.67 0.22
N SER A 53 -25.11 -18.13 -0.32
CA SER A 53 -26.20 -17.53 0.47
C SER A 53 -26.65 -18.41 1.66
N PRO A 54 -26.93 -17.84 2.84
CA PRO A 54 -27.52 -18.57 3.96
C PRO A 54 -28.89 -19.11 3.57
N HIS A 55 -29.23 -20.31 4.05
CA HIS A 55 -30.52 -20.91 3.71
C HIS A 55 -31.68 -20.18 4.42
N SER A 56 -32.84 -20.04 3.77
CA SER A 56 -34.01 -19.32 4.30
C SER A 56 -34.42 -19.66 5.75
N ARG A 57 -34.20 -20.90 6.21
CA ARG A 57 -34.45 -21.29 7.62
C ARG A 57 -33.56 -20.55 8.63
N GLN A 58 -32.28 -20.34 8.31
CA GLN A 58 -31.30 -19.67 9.17
C GLN A 58 -31.69 -18.20 9.30
N ILE A 59 -31.99 -17.53 8.18
CA ILE A 59 -32.46 -16.14 8.16
C ILE A 59 -33.75 -15.99 8.97
N PHE A 60 -34.70 -16.93 8.80
CA PHE A 60 -35.94 -16.93 9.58
C PHE A 60 -35.68 -17.10 11.08
N GLU A 61 -34.85 -18.05 11.50
CA GLU A 61 -34.54 -18.29 12.92
C GLU A 61 -33.79 -17.10 13.55
N ALA A 62 -32.82 -16.52 12.83
CA ALA A 62 -32.11 -15.32 13.26
C ALA A 62 -33.07 -14.14 13.42
N SER A 63 -33.92 -13.89 12.42
CA SER A 63 -34.91 -12.81 12.45
C SER A 63 -35.95 -13.01 13.56
N ASP A 64 -36.47 -14.23 13.74
CA ASP A 64 -37.44 -14.54 14.80
C ASP A 64 -36.82 -14.37 16.19
N ARG A 65 -35.52 -14.63 16.33
CA ARG A 65 -34.76 -14.48 17.57
C ARG A 65 -34.56 -13.02 17.99
N VAL A 66 -34.43 -12.11 17.03
CA VAL A 66 -34.15 -10.68 17.28
C VAL A 66 -35.33 -9.74 17.00
N LYS A 67 -36.45 -10.26 16.47
CA LYS A 67 -37.62 -9.44 16.14
C LYS A 67 -38.08 -8.58 17.30
N ARG A 68 -38.67 -7.45 16.94
CA ARG A 68 -39.21 -6.45 17.87
C ARG A 68 -40.62 -6.09 17.46
N ASP A 69 -41.30 -5.35 18.32
CA ASP A 69 -42.69 -4.92 18.07
C ASP A 69 -42.82 -4.04 16.81
N GLY A 70 -41.76 -3.33 16.41
CA GLY A 70 -41.71 -2.55 15.17
C GLY A 70 -41.40 -3.36 13.90
N GLY A 71 -41.24 -4.68 14.00
CA GLY A 71 -40.94 -5.55 12.86
C GLY A 71 -39.44 -5.79 12.61
N VAL A 72 -39.13 -6.27 11.40
CA VAL A 72 -37.78 -6.63 10.95
C VAL A 72 -37.48 -5.96 9.62
N LEU A 73 -36.35 -5.27 9.52
CA LEU A 73 -35.80 -4.79 8.26
C LEU A 73 -34.70 -5.74 7.79
N GLN A 74 -34.83 -6.26 6.57
CA GLN A 74 -33.82 -7.08 5.92
C GLN A 74 -33.00 -6.22 4.96
N ILE A 75 -31.68 -6.18 5.14
CA ILE A 75 -30.74 -5.57 4.18
C ILE A 75 -30.17 -6.71 3.33
N VAL A 76 -30.33 -6.62 2.01
CA VAL A 76 -30.06 -7.74 1.10
C VAL A 76 -29.20 -7.27 -0.07
N LYS A 77 -28.00 -7.84 -0.20
CA LYS A 77 -27.16 -7.63 -1.39
C LYS A 77 -27.83 -8.24 -2.62
N ASN A 78 -27.76 -7.59 -3.77
CA ASN A 78 -28.43 -8.06 -4.97
C ASN A 78 -27.70 -9.25 -5.65
N TYR A 79 -27.76 -10.41 -5.00
CA TYR A 79 -27.40 -11.71 -5.57
C TYR A 79 -28.61 -12.62 -5.57
N THR A 80 -28.81 -13.39 -6.63
CA THR A 80 -30.01 -14.23 -6.80
C THR A 80 -30.27 -15.16 -5.61
N GLY A 81 -29.21 -15.80 -5.09
CA GLY A 81 -29.32 -16.67 -3.91
C GLY A 81 -29.82 -15.93 -2.67
N ASP A 82 -29.27 -14.74 -2.41
CA ASP A 82 -29.65 -13.90 -1.27
C ASP A 82 -31.09 -13.41 -1.42
N ARG A 83 -31.45 -12.84 -2.58
CA ARG A 83 -32.81 -12.37 -2.90
C ARG A 83 -33.87 -13.46 -2.64
N ILE A 84 -33.62 -14.68 -3.11
CA ILE A 84 -34.57 -15.79 -2.95
C ILE A 84 -34.67 -16.23 -1.48
N ASN A 85 -33.53 -16.44 -0.80
CA ASN A 85 -33.54 -16.97 0.57
C ASN A 85 -34.12 -15.98 1.58
N PHE A 86 -33.81 -14.68 1.45
CA PHE A 86 -34.38 -13.63 2.29
C PHE A 86 -35.87 -13.45 2.04
N ALA A 87 -36.32 -13.46 0.78
CA ALA A 87 -37.76 -13.38 0.46
C ALA A 87 -38.56 -14.55 1.07
N ILE A 88 -38.06 -15.78 0.97
CA ILE A 88 -38.71 -16.95 1.60
C ILE A 88 -38.75 -16.80 3.13
N ALA A 89 -37.69 -16.27 3.75
CA ALA A 89 -37.67 -16.02 5.18
C ALA A 89 -38.67 -14.92 5.59
N ALA A 90 -38.77 -13.84 4.80
CA ALA A 90 -39.75 -12.77 5.00
C ALA A 90 -41.19 -13.28 4.93
N GLU A 91 -41.53 -14.12 3.95
CA GLU A 91 -42.85 -14.74 3.85
C GLU A 91 -43.18 -15.61 5.07
N ARG A 92 -42.20 -16.35 5.60
CA ARG A 92 -42.37 -17.15 6.82
C ARG A 92 -42.58 -16.30 8.08
N LEU A 93 -41.91 -15.15 8.18
CA LEU A 93 -42.10 -14.18 9.27
C LEU A 93 -43.48 -13.52 9.20
N ARG A 94 -43.90 -13.09 7.99
CA ARG A 94 -45.23 -12.51 7.74
C ARG A 94 -46.35 -13.50 8.08
N ALA A 95 -46.18 -14.78 7.75
CA ALA A 95 -47.11 -15.84 8.16
C ALA A 95 -47.24 -16.00 9.69
N ARG A 96 -46.28 -15.49 10.47
CA ARG A 96 -46.33 -15.42 11.95
C ARG A 96 -46.74 -14.06 12.49
N GLY A 97 -47.22 -13.16 11.64
CA GLY A 97 -47.67 -11.82 12.01
C GLY A 97 -46.54 -10.83 12.31
N VAL A 98 -45.32 -11.09 11.85
CA VAL A 98 -44.19 -10.14 11.95
C VAL A 98 -44.17 -9.27 10.69
N GLU A 99 -44.19 -7.95 10.86
CA GLU A 99 -43.97 -7.02 9.74
C GLU A 99 -42.52 -7.09 9.28
N VAL A 100 -42.33 -7.17 7.96
CA VAL A 100 -41.01 -7.26 7.34
C VAL A 100 -40.94 -6.33 6.13
N ALA A 101 -39.92 -5.47 6.11
CA ALA A 101 -39.52 -4.68 4.95
C ALA A 101 -38.10 -5.05 4.50
N GLU A 102 -37.73 -4.63 3.30
CA GLU A 102 -36.47 -4.98 2.66
C GLU A 102 -35.81 -3.75 2.04
N VAL A 103 -34.48 -3.67 2.16
CA VAL A 103 -33.62 -2.74 1.43
C VAL A 103 -32.68 -3.59 0.58
N VAL A 104 -32.71 -3.39 -0.74
CA VAL A 104 -31.81 -4.07 -1.67
C VAL A 104 -30.64 -3.15 -1.98
N VAL A 105 -29.42 -3.69 -1.94
CA VAL A 105 -28.19 -2.97 -2.31
C VAL A 105 -27.68 -3.50 -3.64
N ASP A 106 -27.58 -2.62 -4.64
CA ASP A 106 -27.23 -2.90 -6.04
C ASP A 106 -26.29 -1.82 -6.63
N ASP A 107 -25.23 -1.51 -5.90
CA ASP A 107 -24.31 -0.39 -6.13
C ASP A 107 -23.23 -0.63 -7.19
N ASP A 108 -22.94 -1.88 -7.55
CA ASP A 108 -21.75 -2.22 -8.32
C ASP A 108 -21.89 -2.01 -9.85
N LEU A 109 -21.15 -1.05 -10.39
CA LEU A 109 -21.08 -0.74 -11.82
C LEU A 109 -20.37 -1.82 -12.65
N GLY A 110 -19.58 -2.70 -12.02
CA GLY A 110 -18.91 -3.81 -12.71
C GLY A 110 -19.88 -4.82 -13.32
N SER A 111 -21.14 -4.82 -12.88
CA SER A 111 -22.21 -5.70 -13.39
C SER A 111 -23.37 -4.91 -14.04
N GLU A 112 -23.14 -3.65 -14.38
CA GLU A 112 -24.14 -2.85 -15.06
C GLU A 112 -24.53 -3.45 -16.42
N GLY A 113 -25.83 -3.47 -16.73
CA GLY A 113 -26.38 -4.05 -17.95
C GLY A 113 -26.66 -5.57 -17.90
N HIS A 114 -26.34 -6.26 -16.80
CA HIS A 114 -26.73 -7.66 -16.61
C HIS A 114 -28.25 -7.83 -16.42
N GLU A 115 -28.82 -8.95 -16.89
CA GLU A 115 -30.27 -9.21 -16.84
C GLU A 115 -30.85 -9.19 -15.42
N VAL A 116 -30.05 -9.54 -14.42
CA VAL A 116 -30.45 -9.60 -12.99
C VAL A 116 -30.18 -8.29 -12.23
N GLY A 117 -29.69 -7.26 -12.91
CA GLY A 117 -29.29 -5.98 -12.32
C GLY A 117 -27.86 -5.97 -11.78
N ARG A 118 -27.49 -4.86 -11.13
CA ARG A 118 -26.17 -4.66 -10.50
C ARG A 118 -26.03 -5.48 -9.22
N ARG A 119 -24.82 -5.96 -8.93
CA ARG A 119 -24.46 -6.65 -7.69
C ARG A 119 -24.46 -5.67 -6.50
N GLY A 120 -24.66 -6.20 -5.30
CA GLY A 120 -24.47 -5.46 -4.05
C GLY A 120 -23.07 -5.69 -3.47
N THR A 121 -22.31 -4.62 -3.22
CA THR A 121 -20.91 -4.70 -2.78
C THR A 121 -20.61 -3.69 -1.67
N GLY A 122 -19.74 -2.71 -1.90
CA GLY A 122 -19.20 -1.79 -0.89
C GLY A 122 -20.25 -0.88 -0.24
N ALA A 123 -21.29 -0.45 -0.96
CA ALA A 123 -22.35 0.39 -0.39
C ALA A 123 -23.13 -0.31 0.72
N THR A 124 -23.09 -1.64 0.79
CA THR A 124 -23.71 -2.42 1.87
C THR A 124 -23.20 -1.98 3.23
N LEU A 125 -21.90 -1.65 3.34
CA LEU A 125 -21.32 -1.09 4.56
C LEU A 125 -22.00 0.21 4.98
N VAL A 126 -22.16 1.13 4.03
CA VAL A 126 -22.72 2.47 4.25
C VAL A 126 -24.19 2.37 4.66
N VAL A 127 -24.96 1.54 3.95
CA VAL A 127 -26.37 1.25 4.25
C VAL A 127 -26.52 0.64 5.65
N GLU A 128 -25.70 -0.35 6.02
CA GLU A 128 -25.79 -0.98 7.34
C GLU A 128 -25.40 -0.04 8.48
N LYS A 129 -24.39 0.83 8.27
CA LYS A 129 -23.98 1.84 9.25
C LYS A 129 -25.07 2.89 9.49
N ILE A 130 -25.64 3.43 8.42
CA ILE A 130 -26.67 4.48 8.51
C ILE A 130 -27.96 3.91 9.09
N LEU A 131 -28.45 2.77 8.58
CA LEU A 131 -29.68 2.17 9.07
C LEU A 131 -29.54 1.64 10.50
N GLY A 132 -28.37 1.12 10.86
CA GLY A 132 -28.06 0.72 12.23
C GLY A 132 -28.15 1.89 13.21
N ALA A 133 -27.58 3.04 12.88
CA ALA A 133 -27.69 4.25 13.71
C ALA A 133 -29.13 4.80 13.75
N ALA A 134 -29.80 4.86 12.59
CA ALA A 134 -31.15 5.39 12.49
C ALA A 134 -32.16 4.51 13.26
N ALA A 135 -32.00 3.20 13.22
CA ALA A 135 -32.84 2.26 13.97
C ALA A 135 -32.59 2.35 15.49
N ASP A 136 -31.36 2.68 15.92
CA ASP A 136 -31.07 3.00 17.32
C ASP A 136 -31.74 4.30 17.77
N ARG A 137 -31.99 5.27 16.88
CA ARG A 137 -32.84 6.43 17.22
C ARG A 137 -34.33 6.10 17.30
N GLY A 138 -34.72 4.86 16.96
CA GLY A 138 -36.09 4.37 17.10
C GLY A 138 -37.01 4.69 15.91
N LEU A 139 -36.45 4.94 14.72
CA LEU A 139 -37.24 5.11 13.49
C LEU A 139 -38.12 3.88 13.22
N ALA A 140 -39.28 4.11 12.60
CA ALA A 140 -40.20 3.06 12.22
C ALA A 140 -39.75 2.31 10.95
N LEU A 141 -40.30 1.10 10.75
CA LEU A 141 -39.89 0.20 9.67
C LEU A 141 -39.99 0.84 8.27
N ALA A 142 -41.07 1.57 8.00
CA ALA A 142 -41.27 2.24 6.73
C ALA A 142 -40.25 3.38 6.49
N GLU A 143 -39.92 4.14 7.55
CA GLU A 143 -38.94 5.23 7.48
C GLU A 143 -37.53 4.68 7.22
N LEU A 144 -37.18 3.55 7.86
CA LEU A 144 -35.90 2.88 7.64
C LEU A 144 -35.79 2.27 6.24
N ALA A 145 -36.87 1.65 5.73
CA ALA A 145 -36.89 1.10 4.38
C ALA A 145 -36.71 2.20 3.31
N ASP A 146 -37.41 3.33 3.50
CA ASP A 146 -37.30 4.50 2.63
C ASP A 146 -35.91 5.15 2.69
N LEU A 147 -35.36 5.35 3.89
CA LEU A 147 -33.99 5.86 4.09
C LEU A 147 -32.96 4.94 3.41
N GLY A 148 -33.06 3.63 3.63
CA GLY A 148 -32.13 2.66 3.07
C GLY A 148 -32.16 2.61 1.55
N ALA A 149 -33.36 2.70 0.96
CA ALA A 149 -33.53 2.77 -0.49
C ALA A 149 -32.87 4.03 -1.07
N ARG A 150 -33.03 5.20 -0.42
CA ARG A 150 -32.36 6.43 -0.86
C ARG A 150 -30.83 6.34 -0.78
N VAL A 151 -30.31 5.84 0.34
CA VAL A 151 -28.85 5.67 0.52
C VAL A 151 -28.29 4.71 -0.53
N ALA A 152 -28.95 3.57 -0.77
CA ALA A 152 -28.53 2.62 -1.79
C ALA A 152 -28.57 3.23 -3.21
N ASP A 153 -29.66 3.93 -3.57
CA ASP A 153 -29.79 4.59 -4.88
C ASP A 153 -28.72 5.67 -5.10
N ARG A 154 -28.33 6.37 -4.04
CA ARG A 154 -27.29 7.41 -4.02
C ARG A 154 -25.88 6.86 -3.72
N SER A 155 -25.65 5.57 -3.95
CA SER A 155 -24.35 4.92 -3.80
C SER A 155 -23.93 4.16 -5.05
N ARG A 156 -22.65 4.25 -5.45
CA ARG A 156 -22.07 3.43 -6.52
C ARG A 156 -20.71 2.89 -6.09
N SER A 157 -20.40 1.69 -6.58
CA SER A 157 -19.11 1.04 -6.37
C SER A 157 -18.52 0.49 -7.66
N VAL A 158 -17.19 0.42 -7.70
CA VAL A 158 -16.45 -0.35 -8.71
C VAL A 158 -15.18 -0.91 -8.08
N ALA A 159 -14.78 -2.10 -8.52
CA ALA A 159 -13.68 -2.86 -7.95
C ALA A 159 -12.65 -3.25 -9.01
N VAL A 160 -11.40 -3.43 -8.59
CA VAL A 160 -10.30 -3.92 -9.42
C VAL A 160 -9.52 -5.00 -8.68
N ALA A 161 -8.89 -5.91 -9.42
CA ALA A 161 -8.00 -6.92 -8.85
C ALA A 161 -6.78 -7.22 -9.73
N ARG A 162 -5.63 -7.36 -9.08
CA ARG A 162 -4.38 -7.92 -9.64
C ARG A 162 -4.37 -9.44 -9.55
N GLN A 163 -5.12 -10.02 -8.62
CA GLN A 163 -5.18 -11.47 -8.44
C GLN A 163 -6.51 -11.92 -7.82
N GLY A 164 -7.08 -12.99 -8.34
CA GLY A 164 -8.26 -13.61 -7.75
C GLY A 164 -8.00 -14.24 -6.38
N HIS A 165 -9.07 -14.41 -5.60
CA HIS A 165 -9.01 -15.12 -4.33
C HIS A 165 -8.55 -16.58 -4.49
N THR A 166 -7.98 -17.15 -3.44
CA THR A 166 -7.71 -18.58 -3.30
C THR A 166 -8.97 -19.30 -2.82
N ALA A 167 -9.53 -20.15 -3.67
CA ALA A 167 -10.70 -20.93 -3.32
C ALA A 167 -10.36 -21.91 -2.16
N PRO A 168 -11.13 -21.94 -1.05
CA PRO A 168 -10.78 -22.74 0.12
C PRO A 168 -10.63 -24.25 -0.15
N ASP A 169 -11.48 -24.78 -1.03
CA ASP A 169 -11.56 -26.21 -1.28
C ASP A 169 -10.50 -26.71 -2.28
N SER A 170 -10.26 -25.96 -3.36
CA SER A 170 -9.32 -26.36 -4.43
C SER A 170 -7.92 -25.80 -4.23
N ARG A 171 -7.75 -24.74 -3.43
CA ARG A 171 -6.50 -23.95 -3.30
C ARG A 171 -5.98 -23.42 -4.63
N THR A 172 -6.87 -23.22 -5.59
CA THR A 172 -6.58 -22.57 -6.86
C THR A 172 -7.10 -21.14 -6.83
N ARG A 173 -6.54 -20.28 -7.69
CA ARG A 173 -7.06 -18.93 -7.88
C ARG A 173 -8.43 -18.98 -8.55
N GLY A 174 -9.35 -18.10 -8.13
CA GLY A 174 -10.67 -17.95 -8.75
C GLY A 174 -10.60 -17.45 -10.20
N PHE A 175 -9.59 -16.64 -10.49
CA PHE A 175 -9.17 -16.23 -11.83
C PHE A 175 -7.69 -15.80 -11.78
N GLU A 176 -7.04 -15.80 -12.95
CA GLU A 176 -5.66 -15.32 -13.12
C GLU A 176 -5.67 -13.99 -13.88
N VAL A 177 -4.70 -13.14 -13.58
CA VAL A 177 -4.47 -11.86 -14.25
C VAL A 177 -3.03 -11.86 -14.75
N GLU A 178 -2.83 -11.46 -16.00
CA GLU A 178 -1.49 -11.35 -16.56
C GLU A 178 -0.68 -10.25 -15.87
N PRO A 179 0.64 -10.41 -15.69
CA PRO A 179 1.48 -9.35 -15.12
C PRO A 179 1.35 -8.03 -15.89
N GLY A 180 1.15 -6.92 -15.17
CA GLY A 180 0.93 -5.60 -15.76
C GLY A 180 -0.51 -5.37 -16.25
N SER A 181 -1.47 -6.21 -15.85
CA SER A 181 -2.89 -6.04 -16.11
C SER A 181 -3.73 -6.04 -14.83
N LEU A 182 -4.94 -5.51 -14.92
CA LEU A 182 -5.95 -5.53 -13.87
C LEU A 182 -7.29 -6.02 -14.41
N GLU A 183 -8.01 -6.79 -13.61
CA GLU A 183 -9.41 -7.12 -13.84
C GLU A 183 -10.29 -6.00 -13.27
N TYR A 184 -10.99 -5.27 -14.13
CA TYR A 184 -11.78 -4.09 -13.78
C TYR A 184 -13.29 -4.40 -13.79
N GLY A 185 -13.95 -4.12 -12.67
CA GLY A 185 -15.35 -4.48 -12.40
C GLY A 185 -15.52 -5.90 -11.84
N VAL A 186 -14.53 -6.39 -11.09
CA VAL A 186 -14.58 -7.73 -10.47
C VAL A 186 -15.67 -7.83 -9.39
N GLY A 187 -16.28 -9.00 -9.24
CA GLY A 187 -17.23 -9.28 -8.16
C GLY A 187 -16.58 -9.83 -6.89
N ILE A 188 -17.30 -9.79 -5.78
CA ILE A 188 -16.77 -10.22 -4.46
C ILE A 188 -16.71 -11.75 -4.30
N HIS A 189 -17.30 -12.54 -5.20
CA HIS A 189 -17.20 -14.00 -5.20
C HIS A 189 -16.26 -14.53 -6.30
N GLY A 190 -15.46 -13.64 -6.91
CA GLY A 190 -14.60 -13.96 -8.06
C GLY A 190 -15.36 -14.15 -9.37
N GLU A 191 -16.54 -13.54 -9.51
CA GLU A 191 -17.22 -13.46 -10.79
C GLU A 191 -16.36 -12.72 -11.83
N ALA A 192 -16.53 -13.10 -13.10
CA ALA A 192 -15.84 -12.46 -14.22
C ALA A 192 -15.95 -10.93 -14.15
N ALA A 193 -14.83 -10.25 -14.37
CA ALA A 193 -14.83 -8.80 -14.43
C ALA A 193 -15.45 -8.32 -15.73
N ARG A 194 -15.77 -7.02 -15.77
CA ARG A 194 -16.31 -6.37 -16.96
C ARG A 194 -15.29 -6.34 -18.10
N GLN A 195 -14.04 -6.09 -17.76
CA GLN A 195 -12.94 -5.95 -18.72
C GLN A 195 -11.58 -6.12 -18.03
N THR A 196 -10.59 -6.59 -18.78
CA THR A 196 -9.17 -6.52 -18.42
C THR A 196 -8.58 -5.20 -18.95
N ILE A 197 -7.76 -4.52 -18.14
CA ILE A 197 -7.09 -3.27 -18.50
C ILE A 197 -5.58 -3.38 -18.25
N ASP A 198 -4.77 -2.63 -18.99
CA ASP A 198 -3.36 -2.45 -18.61
C ASP A 198 -3.28 -1.73 -17.26
N GLU A 199 -2.39 -2.17 -16.36
CA GLU A 199 -2.20 -1.56 -15.04
C GLU A 199 -1.61 -0.15 -15.21
N PRO A 200 -2.37 0.92 -14.94
CA PRO A 200 -1.87 2.27 -15.09
C PRO A 200 -1.13 2.70 -13.81
N VAL A 201 -0.54 3.90 -13.82
CA VAL A 201 -0.07 4.53 -12.58
C VAL A 201 -1.25 4.68 -11.62
N HIS A 202 -1.02 4.49 -10.32
CA HIS A 202 -2.06 4.42 -9.29
C HIS A 202 -3.02 5.62 -9.29
N VAL A 203 -2.51 6.84 -9.50
CA VAL A 203 -3.29 8.08 -9.61
C VAL A 203 -4.28 8.02 -10.78
N ASP A 204 -3.85 7.52 -11.94
CA ASP A 204 -4.70 7.42 -13.14
C ASP A 204 -5.82 6.41 -12.93
N LEU A 205 -5.57 5.34 -12.17
CA LEU A 205 -6.58 4.35 -11.82
C LEU A 205 -7.65 4.92 -10.89
N ALA A 206 -7.23 5.62 -9.84
CA ALA A 206 -8.14 6.27 -8.90
C ALA A 206 -9.03 7.27 -9.63
N GLN A 207 -8.44 8.12 -10.48
CA GLN A 207 -9.17 9.09 -11.28
C GLN A 207 -10.20 8.40 -12.20
N ARG A 208 -9.79 7.35 -12.93
CA ARG A 208 -10.70 6.59 -13.80
C ARG A 208 -11.90 6.02 -13.03
N MET A 209 -11.66 5.42 -11.87
CA MET A 209 -12.71 4.82 -11.04
C MET A 209 -13.65 5.90 -10.48
N VAL A 210 -13.10 7.00 -9.98
CA VAL A 210 -13.90 8.13 -9.44
C VAL A 210 -14.74 8.77 -10.54
N ASP A 211 -14.19 9.03 -11.71
CA ASP A 211 -14.92 9.61 -12.85
C ASP A 211 -16.13 8.73 -13.24
N GLU A 212 -15.93 7.42 -13.35
CA GLU A 212 -17.00 6.46 -13.65
C GLU A 212 -18.12 6.48 -12.59
N LEU A 213 -17.74 6.52 -11.31
CA LEU A 213 -18.69 6.56 -10.20
C LEU A 213 -19.48 7.87 -10.18
N LEU A 214 -18.82 9.01 -10.38
CA LEU A 214 -19.46 10.32 -10.42
C LEU A 214 -20.41 10.46 -11.61
N ASP A 215 -20.01 10.00 -12.79
CA ASP A 215 -20.86 10.03 -13.98
C ASP A 215 -22.14 9.20 -13.79
N ALA A 216 -22.06 8.08 -13.06
CA ALA A 216 -23.21 7.24 -12.72
C ALA A 216 -24.09 7.80 -11.59
N LEU A 217 -23.53 8.60 -10.68
CA LEU A 217 -24.26 9.24 -9.57
C LEU A 217 -24.95 10.56 -9.98
N GLY A 218 -24.42 11.23 -11.00
CA GLY A 218 -24.95 12.51 -11.47
C GLY A 218 -24.70 13.66 -10.50
N ASP A 219 -25.73 14.48 -10.24
CA ASP A 219 -25.62 15.66 -9.38
C ASP A 219 -25.40 15.27 -7.91
N LEU A 220 -24.47 15.94 -7.22
CA LEU A 220 -24.01 15.65 -5.86
C LEU A 220 -23.81 16.97 -5.08
N PRO A 221 -24.88 17.75 -4.83
CA PRO A 221 -24.80 19.11 -4.28
C PRO A 221 -24.15 19.19 -2.89
N HIS A 222 -24.14 18.08 -2.14
CA HIS A 222 -23.59 18.01 -0.79
C HIS A 222 -22.17 17.43 -0.74
N GLY A 223 -21.64 16.94 -1.86
CA GLY A 223 -20.41 16.17 -1.92
C GLY A 223 -20.64 14.68 -1.61
N VAL A 224 -19.58 13.98 -1.25
CA VAL A 224 -19.60 12.50 -1.10
C VAL A 224 -18.94 12.00 0.19
N ILE A 225 -19.40 10.84 0.63
CA ILE A 225 -18.68 9.89 1.47
C ILE A 225 -17.89 8.97 0.53
N ALA A 226 -16.60 8.75 0.81
CA ALA A 226 -15.78 7.77 0.10
C ALA A 226 -15.41 6.59 1.01
N VAL A 227 -15.59 5.37 0.49
CA VAL A 227 -15.08 4.14 1.11
C VAL A 227 -14.06 3.53 0.16
N VAL A 228 -12.80 3.50 0.59
CA VAL A 228 -11.74 2.72 -0.06
C VAL A 228 -11.65 1.37 0.64
N ASN A 229 -12.09 0.33 -0.05
CA ASN A 229 -12.23 -1.00 0.53
C ASN A 229 -11.22 -1.98 -0.09
N GLY A 230 -10.39 -2.62 0.74
CA GLY A 230 -9.55 -3.74 0.30
C GLY A 230 -10.38 -5.02 0.11
N LEU A 231 -10.09 -5.77 -0.94
CA LEU A 231 -10.73 -7.07 -1.22
C LEU A 231 -10.05 -8.24 -0.48
N GLY A 232 -9.01 -7.97 0.30
CA GLY A 232 -8.36 -8.94 1.19
C GLY A 232 -6.84 -8.89 1.16
N GLY A 233 -6.26 -8.90 -0.04
CA GLY A 233 -4.82 -8.93 -0.26
C GLY A 233 -4.12 -7.57 -0.21
N ALA A 234 -4.87 -6.48 -0.48
CA ALA A 234 -4.31 -5.12 -0.51
C ALA A 234 -3.87 -4.65 0.89
N PRO A 235 -2.62 -4.18 1.08
CA PRO A 235 -2.13 -3.72 2.37
C PRO A 235 -2.71 -2.34 2.74
N ASN A 236 -2.83 -2.06 4.04
CA ASN A 236 -3.38 -0.80 4.54
C ASN A 236 -2.65 0.45 4.03
N LEU A 237 -1.34 0.37 3.77
CA LEU A 237 -0.58 1.49 3.21
C LEU A 237 -1.09 1.88 1.82
N GLU A 238 -1.32 0.89 0.95
CA GLU A 238 -1.88 1.12 -0.40
C GLU A 238 -3.30 1.70 -0.30
N LEU A 239 -4.15 1.15 0.57
CA LEU A 239 -5.53 1.64 0.75
C LEU A 239 -5.59 3.09 1.28
N LEU A 240 -4.67 3.46 2.18
CA LEU A 240 -4.57 4.82 2.70
C LEU A 240 -4.03 5.79 1.64
N GLY A 241 -3.01 5.38 0.87
CA GLY A 241 -2.54 6.16 -0.28
C GLY A 241 -3.63 6.39 -1.31
N LEU A 242 -4.40 5.35 -1.63
CA LEU A 242 -5.54 5.42 -2.55
C LEU A 242 -6.64 6.37 -2.08
N LEU A 243 -6.88 6.49 -0.78
CA LEU A 243 -7.82 7.47 -0.27
C LEU A 243 -7.38 8.92 -0.55
N GLY A 244 -6.06 9.20 -0.49
CA GLY A 244 -5.50 10.47 -0.92
C GLY A 244 -5.66 10.71 -2.42
N ASP A 245 -5.45 9.69 -3.25
CA ASP A 245 -5.66 9.80 -4.70
C ASP A 245 -7.15 10.00 -5.06
N VAL A 246 -8.06 9.37 -4.31
CA VAL A 246 -9.52 9.59 -4.45
C VAL A 246 -9.88 11.04 -4.09
N GLU A 247 -9.29 11.61 -3.05
CA GLU A 247 -9.47 13.04 -2.72
C GLU A 247 -9.06 13.93 -3.89
N LEU A 248 -7.85 13.75 -4.43
CA LEU A 248 -7.34 14.51 -5.57
C LEU A 248 -8.23 14.37 -6.82
N ALA A 249 -8.72 13.16 -7.09
CA ALA A 249 -9.64 12.90 -8.20
C ALA A 249 -11.00 13.60 -8.01
N LEU A 250 -11.54 13.61 -6.79
CA LEU A 250 -12.77 14.33 -6.45
C LEU A 250 -12.59 15.85 -6.59
N GLU A 251 -11.46 16.40 -6.12
CA GLU A 251 -11.10 17.82 -6.25
C GLU A 251 -11.02 18.24 -7.73
N ALA A 252 -10.41 17.42 -8.58
CA ALA A 252 -10.32 17.68 -10.02
C ALA A 252 -11.71 17.78 -10.70
N ARG A 253 -12.72 17.12 -10.13
CA ARG A 253 -14.12 17.17 -10.58
C ARG A 253 -14.97 18.20 -9.83
N GLY A 254 -14.38 18.94 -8.88
CA GLY A 254 -15.07 19.93 -8.07
C GLY A 254 -16.09 19.34 -7.08
N VAL A 255 -15.94 18.07 -6.72
CA VAL A 255 -16.81 17.36 -5.77
C VAL A 255 -16.13 17.33 -4.40
N ALA A 256 -16.81 17.81 -3.36
CA ALA A 256 -16.23 17.82 -2.03
C ALA A 256 -16.26 16.43 -1.37
N LEU A 257 -15.10 15.94 -0.92
CA LEU A 257 -15.03 14.82 0.00
C LEU A 257 -15.47 15.28 1.40
N ARG A 258 -16.54 14.69 1.94
CA ARG A 258 -17.11 15.04 3.25
C ARG A 258 -16.69 14.09 4.36
N SER A 259 -16.43 12.83 4.01
CA SER A 259 -15.90 11.81 4.92
C SER A 259 -15.24 10.72 4.09
N GLY A 260 -14.10 10.22 4.55
CA GLY A 260 -13.36 9.14 3.91
C GLY A 260 -13.03 8.05 4.91
N VAL A 261 -13.15 6.79 4.53
CA VAL A 261 -12.65 5.63 5.31
C VAL A 261 -11.90 4.68 4.39
N ALA A 262 -10.79 4.14 4.87
CA ALA A 262 -9.98 3.16 4.17
C ALA A 262 -9.74 1.93 5.04
N GLY A 263 -9.82 0.73 4.46
CA GLY A 263 -9.59 -0.53 5.15
C GLY A 263 -10.26 -1.71 4.45
N THR A 264 -10.25 -2.89 5.06
CA THR A 264 -10.96 -4.06 4.56
C THR A 264 -12.29 -4.21 5.29
N PHE A 265 -13.38 -3.90 4.60
CA PHE A 265 -14.75 -3.93 5.16
C PHE A 265 -15.66 -4.95 4.45
N VAL A 266 -15.50 -5.12 3.14
CA VAL A 266 -16.19 -6.08 2.28
C VAL A 266 -15.11 -6.83 1.50
N SER A 267 -14.56 -7.87 2.11
CA SER A 267 -13.49 -8.66 1.49
C SER A 267 -14.02 -9.65 0.45
N ALA A 268 -13.10 -10.29 -0.26
CA ALA A 268 -13.30 -11.44 -1.10
C ALA A 268 -12.16 -12.43 -0.80
N LEU A 269 -12.14 -12.95 0.43
CA LEU A 269 -11.04 -13.75 0.99
C LEU A 269 -9.68 -13.03 0.91
N ASP A 270 -8.73 -13.56 0.14
CA ASP A 270 -7.37 -13.04 -0.08
C ASP A 270 -7.21 -12.43 -1.48
N MET A 271 -8.30 -12.01 -2.13
CA MET A 271 -8.22 -11.34 -3.44
C MET A 271 -7.34 -10.10 -3.35
N ASP A 272 -6.31 -10.01 -4.19
CA ASP A 272 -5.44 -8.85 -4.27
C ASP A 272 -6.08 -7.79 -5.16
N GLY A 273 -6.66 -6.78 -4.51
CA GLY A 273 -7.47 -5.76 -5.15
C GLY A 273 -8.18 -4.86 -4.15
N PHE A 274 -8.88 -3.88 -4.69
CA PHE A 274 -9.64 -2.91 -3.91
C PHE A 274 -10.89 -2.45 -4.67
N SER A 275 -11.80 -1.80 -3.96
CA SER A 275 -12.97 -1.15 -4.51
C SER A 275 -13.13 0.25 -3.96
N ILE A 276 -13.67 1.15 -4.77
CA ILE A 276 -14.08 2.48 -4.34
C ILE A 276 -15.60 2.51 -4.35
N THR A 277 -16.19 2.97 -3.23
CA THR A 277 -17.61 3.31 -3.14
C THR A 277 -17.74 4.80 -2.89
N LEU A 278 -18.58 5.46 -3.68
CA LEU A 278 -19.02 6.83 -3.43
C LEU A 278 -20.51 6.82 -3.07
N THR A 279 -20.85 7.48 -1.97
CA THR A 279 -22.23 7.73 -1.53
C THR A 279 -22.43 9.23 -1.37
N GLU A 280 -23.56 9.79 -1.78
CA GLU A 280 -23.84 11.21 -1.51
C GLU A 280 -23.78 11.51 0.00
N ALA A 281 -23.18 12.65 0.36
CA ALA A 281 -23.14 13.15 1.72
C ALA A 281 -24.38 13.99 2.09
N ASP A 282 -25.58 13.44 1.88
CA ASP A 282 -26.84 14.15 2.14
C ASP A 282 -27.01 14.42 3.65
N PRO A 283 -27.29 15.66 4.06
CA PRO A 283 -27.55 16.02 5.45
C PRO A 283 -28.55 15.12 6.18
N ASP A 284 -29.51 14.50 5.48
CA ASP A 284 -30.51 13.59 6.05
C ASP A 284 -29.92 12.36 6.75
N TRP A 285 -28.72 11.90 6.36
CA TRP A 285 -28.07 10.72 6.94
C TRP A 285 -26.65 10.92 7.44
N MET A 286 -26.07 12.11 7.31
CA MET A 286 -24.70 12.36 7.78
C MET A 286 -24.55 12.19 9.30
N ASP A 287 -25.55 12.56 10.09
CA ASP A 287 -25.52 12.33 11.55
C ASP A 287 -25.53 10.82 11.89
N ASP A 288 -26.23 10.00 11.11
CA ASP A 288 -26.23 8.54 11.26
C ASP A 288 -24.91 7.91 10.83
N TRP A 289 -24.31 8.45 9.76
CA TRP A 289 -22.98 8.05 9.32
C TRP A 289 -21.95 8.25 10.45
N TYR A 290 -21.94 9.41 11.10
CA TYR A 290 -21.02 9.72 12.20
C TYR A 290 -21.39 9.14 13.57
N ALA A 291 -22.59 8.56 13.71
CA ALA A 291 -23.04 8.04 14.99
C ALA A 291 -22.09 6.95 15.53
N SER A 292 -21.84 6.98 16.85
CA SER A 292 -21.04 5.96 17.53
C SER A 292 -21.71 4.58 17.42
N HIS A 293 -20.89 3.53 17.44
CA HIS A 293 -21.35 2.14 17.39
C HIS A 293 -20.52 1.28 18.37
N SER A 294 -21.00 0.07 18.65
CA SER A 294 -20.31 -0.94 19.45
C SER A 294 -20.30 -2.26 18.68
N THR A 295 -19.67 -2.22 17.51
CA THR A 295 -19.53 -3.37 16.60
C THR A 295 -18.04 -3.64 16.34
N PRO A 296 -17.63 -4.91 16.11
CA PRO A 296 -16.23 -5.25 15.86
C PRO A 296 -15.61 -4.68 14.58
N GLY A 297 -16.41 -4.40 13.55
CA GLY A 297 -15.89 -4.16 12.19
C GLY A 297 -16.44 -2.95 11.45
N LEU A 298 -17.47 -2.24 11.97
CA LEU A 298 -17.87 -0.98 11.32
C LEU A 298 -16.76 0.07 11.50
N PRO A 299 -16.54 0.95 10.51
CA PRO A 299 -15.64 2.08 10.68
C PRO A 299 -16.24 3.12 11.62
N SER A 300 -15.37 3.94 12.22
CA SER A 300 -15.73 5.14 12.97
C SER A 300 -15.40 6.39 12.13
N PRO A 301 -16.26 6.74 11.15
CA PRO A 301 -15.99 7.85 10.24
C PRO A 301 -15.97 9.19 10.96
N ARG A 302 -15.29 10.16 10.34
CA ARG A 302 -15.17 11.54 10.82
C ARG A 302 -15.35 12.51 9.67
N PRO A 303 -15.76 13.76 9.94
CA PRO A 303 -15.69 14.82 8.94
C PRO A 303 -14.30 14.88 8.33
N TRP A 304 -14.26 14.98 7.00
CA TRP A 304 -13.03 15.19 6.27
C TRP A 304 -12.52 16.62 6.52
N ASP A 305 -11.27 16.73 6.94
CA ASP A 305 -10.60 18.00 7.19
C ASP A 305 -9.53 18.21 6.10
N PRO A 306 -9.78 19.06 5.09
CA PRO A 306 -8.80 19.34 4.05
C PRO A 306 -7.63 20.20 4.56
N ASP A 307 -7.77 20.85 5.72
CA ASP A 307 -6.80 21.82 6.27
C ASP A 307 -5.82 21.18 7.25
N VAL A 308 -5.37 19.95 6.98
CA VAL A 308 -4.25 19.37 7.74
C VAL A 308 -3.01 20.22 7.46
N ASP A 309 -2.53 20.93 8.48
CA ASP A 309 -1.27 21.67 8.44
C ASP A 309 -0.16 20.71 8.02
N ARG A 310 0.22 20.76 6.74
CA ARG A 310 1.26 19.89 6.17
C ARG A 310 2.63 20.20 6.74
N GLY A 311 2.75 21.24 7.57
CA GLY A 311 4.01 21.79 8.04
C GLY A 311 4.79 22.38 6.88
N THR A 312 5.46 23.50 7.09
CA THR A 312 6.60 23.82 6.24
C THR A 312 7.72 22.89 6.67
N GLY A 313 7.81 21.70 6.05
CA GLY A 313 9.07 20.97 6.02
C GLY A 313 10.20 21.90 5.55
N PRO A 314 11.49 21.53 5.73
CA PRO A 314 12.55 22.21 4.98
C PRO A 314 12.09 22.29 3.52
N GLU A 315 12.14 23.50 2.92
CA GLU A 315 11.67 23.77 1.56
C GLU A 315 11.99 22.58 0.67
N GLU A 316 11.00 22.03 -0.04
CA GLU A 316 11.24 21.04 -1.10
C GLU A 316 12.48 21.51 -1.86
N ASP A 317 13.55 20.70 -1.83
CA ASP A 317 14.82 21.05 -2.45
C ASP A 317 14.52 21.56 -3.86
N ALA A 318 14.85 22.82 -4.08
CA ALA A 318 14.49 23.55 -5.29
C ALA A 318 14.80 22.70 -6.52
N ALA A 319 13.94 22.79 -7.55
CA ALA A 319 14.17 22.13 -8.83
C ALA A 319 15.65 22.29 -9.27
N PRO A 320 16.29 21.23 -9.82
CA PRO A 320 17.73 21.18 -10.04
C PRO A 320 18.24 22.49 -10.62
N THR A 321 19.05 23.22 -9.86
CA THR A 321 19.45 24.58 -10.25
C THR A 321 20.46 24.61 -11.38
N ALA A 322 21.10 23.47 -11.67
CA ALA A 322 22.06 23.30 -12.75
C ALA A 322 22.12 21.84 -13.23
N GLU A 323 22.61 21.63 -14.45
CA GLU A 323 22.96 20.29 -14.95
C GLU A 323 24.14 19.73 -14.13
N PRO A 324 24.09 18.49 -13.63
CA PRO A 324 25.21 17.87 -12.92
C PRO A 324 26.44 17.68 -13.82
N SER A 325 27.61 17.46 -13.21
CA SER A 325 28.79 17.01 -13.94
C SER A 325 28.53 15.65 -14.62
N ALA A 326 29.25 15.39 -15.72
CA ALA A 326 29.01 14.21 -16.55
C ALA A 326 29.22 12.88 -15.79
N TRP A 327 30.16 12.84 -14.83
CA TRP A 327 30.45 11.62 -14.08
C TRP A 327 29.40 11.34 -13.00
N LEU A 328 28.92 12.38 -12.30
CA LEU A 328 27.84 12.27 -11.33
C LEU A 328 26.55 11.79 -11.99
N ARG A 329 26.23 12.34 -13.17
CA ARG A 329 25.13 11.86 -14.01
C ARG A 329 25.28 10.39 -14.39
N ALA A 330 26.45 10.00 -14.89
CA ALA A 330 26.70 8.61 -15.29
C ALA A 330 26.59 7.62 -14.12
N LEU A 331 26.97 8.06 -12.91
CA LEU A 331 26.82 7.26 -11.69
C LEU A 331 25.35 7.13 -11.28
N ALA A 332 24.58 8.22 -11.32
CA ALA A 332 23.14 8.18 -11.07
C ALA A 332 22.41 7.28 -12.07
N ASP A 333 22.68 7.44 -13.36
CA ASP A 333 22.10 6.62 -14.43
C ASP A 333 22.39 5.13 -14.22
N HIS A 334 23.59 4.78 -13.75
CA HIS A 334 23.96 3.40 -13.44
C HIS A 334 23.11 2.80 -12.31
N PHE A 335 22.92 3.52 -11.20
CA PHE A 335 22.13 3.03 -10.07
C PHE A 335 20.63 3.01 -10.38
N THR A 336 20.12 3.94 -11.19
CA THR A 336 18.76 3.86 -11.75
C THR A 336 18.58 2.60 -12.61
N GLN A 337 19.51 2.33 -13.53
CA GLN A 337 19.41 1.18 -14.45
C GLN A 337 19.60 -0.16 -13.73
N SER A 338 20.45 -0.21 -12.71
CA SER A 338 20.77 -1.45 -11.97
C SER A 338 19.92 -1.63 -10.71
N ARG A 339 18.92 -0.76 -10.48
CA ARG A 339 18.08 -0.76 -9.27
C ARG A 339 17.53 -2.16 -8.95
N ALA A 340 16.88 -2.79 -9.92
CA ALA A 340 16.25 -4.10 -9.74
C ALA A 340 17.28 -5.21 -9.43
N ASP A 341 18.48 -5.12 -10.00
CA ASP A 341 19.55 -6.09 -9.76
C ASP A 341 20.11 -5.95 -8.33
N TYR A 342 20.29 -4.72 -7.84
CA TYR A 342 20.68 -4.47 -6.46
C TYR A 342 19.59 -4.90 -5.45
N ASP A 343 18.32 -4.64 -5.75
CA ASP A 343 17.20 -5.09 -4.92
C ASP A 343 17.11 -6.63 -4.89
N ASP A 344 17.36 -7.32 -6.01
CA ASP A 344 17.39 -8.79 -6.02
C ASP A 344 18.58 -9.37 -5.22
N LEU A 345 19.77 -8.80 -5.40
CA LEU A 345 20.96 -9.19 -4.63
C LEU A 345 20.73 -8.99 -3.12
N ASP A 346 20.18 -7.83 -2.75
CA ASP A 346 19.86 -7.53 -1.35
C ASP A 346 18.70 -8.39 -0.83
N ARG A 347 17.68 -8.73 -1.62
CA ARG A 347 16.62 -9.68 -1.21
C ARG A 347 17.18 -11.05 -0.83
N ARG A 348 18.27 -11.49 -1.48
CA ARG A 348 18.96 -12.76 -1.19
C ARG A 348 19.83 -12.66 0.08
N ALA A 349 20.32 -11.46 0.43
CA ALA A 349 21.29 -11.22 1.50
C ALA A 349 20.79 -10.34 2.67
N GLY A 350 19.57 -9.83 2.59
CA GLY A 350 19.01 -8.73 3.38
C GLY A 350 17.49 -8.63 3.19
N ASP A 351 16.96 -7.44 2.89
CA ASP A 351 15.51 -7.19 2.77
C ASP A 351 15.04 -6.66 1.41
N GLY A 352 15.96 -6.37 0.48
CA GLY A 352 15.64 -6.07 -0.91
C GLY A 352 15.24 -4.61 -1.15
N ASP A 353 15.78 -3.68 -0.35
CA ASP A 353 15.52 -2.24 -0.48
C ASP A 353 16.76 -1.43 -0.91
N PHE A 354 17.92 -2.08 -1.02
CA PHE A 354 19.20 -1.40 -1.24
C PHE A 354 19.26 -0.64 -2.57
N GLY A 355 18.77 -1.22 -3.66
CA GLY A 355 18.76 -0.59 -4.99
C GLY A 355 17.88 0.65 -5.03
N GLY A 356 16.67 0.57 -4.45
CA GLY A 356 15.79 1.73 -4.28
C GLY A 356 16.43 2.86 -3.45
N ASN A 357 17.13 2.51 -2.37
CA ASN A 357 17.87 3.48 -1.56
C ASN A 357 19.02 4.15 -2.33
N MET A 358 19.77 3.41 -3.17
CA MET A 358 20.85 3.98 -3.99
C MET A 358 20.31 4.86 -5.12
N GLU A 359 19.25 4.44 -5.81
CA GLU A 359 18.58 5.25 -6.83
C GLU A 359 18.16 6.62 -6.26
N LEU A 360 17.49 6.62 -5.10
CA LEU A 360 17.09 7.84 -4.41
C LEU A 360 18.31 8.71 -4.05
N ALA A 361 19.37 8.10 -3.49
CA ALA A 361 20.58 8.81 -3.08
C ALA A 361 21.23 9.57 -4.24
N PHE A 362 21.43 8.91 -5.37
CA PHE A 362 22.11 9.49 -6.52
C PHE A 362 21.22 10.46 -7.30
N ALA A 363 19.91 10.19 -7.40
CA ALA A 363 18.96 11.15 -7.93
C ALA A 363 18.99 12.45 -7.11
N SER A 364 19.02 12.35 -5.78
CA SER A 364 19.09 13.50 -4.89
C SER A 364 20.48 14.17 -4.85
N SER A 365 21.54 13.43 -5.20
CA SER A 365 22.87 14.01 -5.41
C SER A 365 22.88 14.89 -6.66
N VAL A 366 22.19 14.46 -7.72
CA VAL A 366 22.05 15.20 -8.98
C VAL A 366 21.25 16.50 -8.80
N THR A 367 20.20 16.50 -7.99
CA THR A 367 19.41 17.72 -7.72
C THR A 367 20.22 18.79 -6.98
N ARG A 368 21.22 18.39 -6.19
CA ARG A 368 22.12 19.27 -5.42
C ARG A 368 23.38 19.70 -6.16
N ALA A 369 23.59 19.24 -7.39
CA ALA A 369 24.84 19.47 -8.10
C ALA A 369 25.12 20.97 -8.32
N ALA A 370 26.38 21.38 -8.14
CA ALA A 370 26.83 22.77 -8.31
C ALA A 370 26.93 23.22 -9.78
N GLY A 371 26.73 22.30 -10.73
CA GLY A 371 26.74 22.55 -12.17
C GLY A 371 27.65 21.61 -12.97
N PRO A 372 27.71 21.77 -14.30
CA PRO A 372 28.40 20.81 -15.17
C PRO A 372 29.93 20.86 -15.02
N ASP A 373 30.46 22.00 -14.59
CA ASP A 373 31.89 22.26 -14.35
C ASP A 373 32.28 22.13 -12.87
N ALA A 374 31.43 21.50 -12.05
CA ALA A 374 31.68 21.28 -10.62
C ALA A 374 33.03 20.58 -10.37
N SER A 375 33.70 20.99 -9.29
CA SER A 375 34.91 20.32 -8.84
C SER A 375 34.58 18.95 -8.25
N LEU A 376 35.58 18.06 -8.14
CA LEU A 376 35.38 16.77 -7.46
C LEU A 376 34.88 16.96 -6.02
N ALA A 377 35.38 17.97 -5.31
CA ALA A 377 34.91 18.28 -3.95
C ALA A 377 33.43 18.68 -3.93
N ASP A 378 32.97 19.51 -4.89
CA ASP A 378 31.57 19.96 -4.95
C ASP A 378 30.60 18.81 -5.24
N ASP A 379 30.95 17.94 -6.19
CA ASP A 379 30.13 16.75 -6.49
C ASP A 379 30.10 15.78 -5.30
N LEU A 380 31.23 15.56 -4.62
CA LEU A 380 31.29 14.71 -3.43
C LEU A 380 30.50 15.29 -2.25
N ARG A 381 30.48 16.62 -2.05
CA ARG A 381 29.60 17.26 -1.05
C ARG A 381 28.14 17.07 -1.39
N SER A 382 27.77 17.24 -2.67
CA SER A 382 26.40 16.99 -3.14
C SER A 382 25.95 15.56 -2.84
N MET A 383 26.84 14.59 -3.07
CA MET A 383 26.61 13.20 -2.70
C MET A 383 26.53 12.99 -1.18
N ALA A 384 27.45 13.57 -0.40
CA ALA A 384 27.46 13.44 1.04
C ALA A 384 26.17 13.98 1.68
N ASP A 385 25.71 15.15 1.23
CA ASP A 385 24.48 15.78 1.70
C ASP A 385 23.24 14.94 1.34
N ALA A 386 23.17 14.43 0.12
CA ALA A 386 22.07 13.56 -0.32
C ALA A 386 22.01 12.25 0.50
N PHE A 387 23.13 11.54 0.63
CA PHE A 387 23.21 10.29 1.39
C PHE A 387 22.98 10.50 2.89
N GLY A 388 23.41 11.64 3.45
CA GLY A 388 23.28 11.95 4.87
C GLY A 388 21.88 12.41 5.29
N ASN A 389 21.14 13.06 4.40
CA ASN A 389 19.90 13.76 4.76
C ASN A 389 18.62 13.15 4.14
N ASP A 390 18.70 12.49 2.98
CA ASP A 390 17.48 12.05 2.26
C ASP A 390 17.27 10.55 2.26
N VAL A 391 18.33 9.79 2.55
CA VAL A 391 18.31 8.33 2.47
C VAL A 391 18.31 7.77 3.87
N GLY A 392 17.25 7.03 4.18
CA GLY A 392 17.10 6.33 5.44
C GLY A 392 17.93 5.04 5.51
N GLY A 393 17.59 4.19 6.48
CA GLY A 393 18.28 2.93 6.70
C GLY A 393 19.70 3.12 7.26
N SER A 394 20.50 2.04 7.23
CA SER A 394 21.89 2.09 7.68
C SER A 394 22.86 2.49 6.56
N SER A 395 22.56 2.16 5.30
CA SER A 395 23.45 2.40 4.17
C SER A 395 23.59 3.88 3.84
N GLY A 396 22.48 4.64 3.81
CA GLY A 396 22.46 6.08 3.54
C GLY A 396 23.41 6.87 4.45
N PRO A 397 23.14 6.95 5.76
CA PRO A 397 23.97 7.73 6.69
C PRO A 397 25.43 7.24 6.76
N LEU A 398 25.69 5.94 6.65
CA LEU A 398 27.06 5.40 6.75
C LEU A 398 27.88 5.71 5.48
N LEU A 399 27.30 5.59 4.28
CA LEU A 399 27.95 6.03 3.05
C LEU A 399 28.09 7.56 3.02
N GLY A 400 27.10 8.29 3.54
CA GLY A 400 27.18 9.74 3.76
C GLY A 400 28.43 10.12 4.56
N LEU A 401 28.73 9.43 5.68
CA LEU A 401 29.94 9.67 6.45
C LEU A 401 31.25 9.42 5.68
N VAL A 402 31.27 8.43 4.77
CA VAL A 402 32.43 8.16 3.90
C VAL A 402 32.60 9.30 2.90
N LEU A 403 31.51 9.72 2.28
CA LEU A 403 31.50 10.80 1.29
C LEU A 403 31.85 12.16 1.90
N THR A 404 31.37 12.46 3.11
CA THR A 404 31.78 13.67 3.86
C THR A 404 33.28 13.70 4.08
N GLY A 405 33.85 12.62 4.63
CA GLY A 405 35.30 12.55 4.87
C GLY A 405 36.13 12.62 3.58
N LEU A 406 35.59 12.09 2.49
CA LEU A 406 36.21 12.19 1.17
C LEU A 406 36.16 13.62 0.62
N ALA A 407 35.01 14.30 0.72
CA ALA A 407 34.83 15.68 0.28
C ALA A 407 35.75 16.64 1.04
N GLU A 408 35.83 16.51 2.36
CA GLU A 408 36.74 17.29 3.23
C GLU A 408 38.20 17.08 2.83
N ALA A 409 38.63 15.83 2.61
CA ALA A 409 40.01 15.54 2.25
C ALA A 409 40.40 16.09 0.86
N VAL A 410 39.49 16.03 -0.12
CA VAL A 410 39.71 16.60 -1.46
C VAL A 410 39.77 18.13 -1.39
N GLU A 411 38.90 18.75 -0.61
CA GLU A 411 38.90 20.21 -0.39
C GLU A 411 40.19 20.69 0.29
N ASP A 412 40.62 20.01 1.36
CA ASP A 412 41.85 20.35 2.09
C ASP A 412 43.11 20.19 1.22
N ALA A 413 43.11 19.24 0.30
CA ALA A 413 44.23 19.01 -0.61
C ALA A 413 44.39 20.10 -1.67
N GLY A 414 43.29 20.73 -2.12
CA GLY A 414 43.30 21.74 -3.18
C GLY A 414 44.02 21.24 -4.45
N ASP A 415 45.04 21.99 -4.90
CA ASP A 415 45.89 21.63 -6.06
C ASP A 415 46.98 20.58 -5.72
N GLY A 416 46.88 19.91 -4.57
CA GLY A 416 47.83 18.91 -4.07
C GLY A 416 47.67 17.52 -4.70
N ASP A 417 48.21 16.50 -4.03
CA ASP A 417 48.10 15.09 -4.45
C ASP A 417 46.70 14.55 -4.14
N LEU A 418 45.75 14.79 -5.05
CA LEU A 418 44.36 14.36 -4.92
C LEU A 418 44.20 12.84 -4.75
N PRO A 419 44.89 11.95 -5.50
CA PRO A 419 44.83 10.51 -5.26
C PRO A 419 45.22 10.10 -3.83
N ALA A 420 46.26 10.72 -3.26
CA ALA A 420 46.66 10.45 -1.88
C ALA A 420 45.64 10.99 -0.86
N ALA A 421 45.10 12.18 -1.11
CA ALA A 421 44.08 12.80 -0.26
C ALA A 421 42.77 11.99 -0.25
N VAL A 422 42.33 11.51 -1.40
CA VAL A 422 41.18 10.61 -1.53
C VAL A 422 41.39 9.32 -0.75
N GLY A 423 42.58 8.71 -0.85
CA GLY A 423 42.92 7.53 -0.05
C GLY A 423 42.83 7.77 1.46
N GLU A 424 43.27 8.94 1.94
CA GLU A 424 43.17 9.31 3.36
C GLU A 424 41.73 9.63 3.79
N GLY A 425 40.97 10.36 2.97
CA GLY A 425 39.55 10.64 3.21
C GLY A 425 38.72 9.37 3.34
N LEU A 426 38.97 8.37 2.49
CA LEU A 426 38.33 7.06 2.57
C LEU A 426 38.69 6.30 3.86
N ARG A 427 39.94 6.37 4.35
CA ARG A 427 40.32 5.79 5.66
C ARG A 427 39.63 6.51 6.82
N ALA A 428 39.57 7.83 6.78
CA ALA A 428 38.85 8.63 7.78
C ALA A 428 37.36 8.29 7.78
N GLY A 429 36.75 8.18 6.60
CA GLY A 429 35.37 7.73 6.39
C GLY A 429 35.11 6.34 6.97
N MET A 430 35.97 5.35 6.66
CA MET A 430 35.90 4.00 7.24
C MET A 430 35.96 4.03 8.78
N ALA A 431 36.83 4.86 9.36
CA ALA A 431 36.90 5.02 10.81
C ALA A 431 35.61 5.66 11.38
N SER A 432 35.00 6.60 10.67
CA SER A 432 33.71 7.20 11.03
C SER A 432 32.57 6.18 11.00
N VAL A 433 32.48 5.37 9.95
CA VAL A 433 31.53 4.25 9.84
C VAL A 433 31.70 3.26 10.99
N THR A 434 32.95 2.91 11.30
CA THR A 434 33.27 2.01 12.42
C THR A 434 32.78 2.57 13.76
N ARG A 435 32.97 3.88 14.01
CA ARG A 435 32.51 4.54 15.24
C ARG A 435 30.98 4.63 15.31
N ALA A 436 30.33 4.94 14.19
CA ALA A 436 28.89 5.17 14.14
C ALA A 436 28.08 3.85 14.09
N GLY A 437 28.44 2.94 13.19
CA GLY A 437 27.72 1.69 12.93
C GLY A 437 28.32 0.44 13.59
N GLY A 438 29.53 0.52 14.15
CA GLY A 438 30.18 -0.60 14.83
C GLY A 438 30.58 -1.77 13.92
N ALA A 439 30.58 -1.57 12.60
CA ALA A 439 31.01 -2.55 11.61
C ALA A 439 32.52 -2.59 11.47
N GLN A 440 33.05 -3.75 11.13
CA GLN A 440 34.46 -4.03 10.87
C GLN A 440 34.61 -4.76 9.53
N PRO A 441 35.80 -4.70 8.89
CA PRO A 441 36.13 -5.67 7.85
C PRO A 441 35.95 -7.10 8.37
N GLY A 442 35.28 -7.94 7.60
CA GLY A 442 34.84 -9.28 7.94
C GLY A 442 33.43 -9.37 8.53
N ASP A 443 32.68 -8.27 8.57
CA ASP A 443 31.28 -8.23 9.03
C ASP A 443 30.25 -8.36 7.90
N ARG A 444 30.71 -8.45 6.64
CA ARG A 444 29.89 -8.50 5.42
C ARG A 444 29.10 -7.21 5.22
N THR A 445 29.84 -6.16 4.87
CA THR A 445 29.34 -4.81 4.59
C THR A 445 30.19 -4.18 3.50
N PHE A 446 29.85 -2.96 3.07
CA PHE A 446 30.71 -2.21 2.14
C PHE A 446 32.15 -1.99 2.65
N LEU A 447 32.41 -2.12 3.96
CA LEU A 447 33.76 -2.06 4.51
C LEU A 447 34.67 -3.17 3.99
N ASP A 448 34.10 -4.30 3.55
CA ASP A 448 34.86 -5.43 3.00
C ASP A 448 35.42 -5.13 1.60
N ALA A 449 34.79 -4.21 0.85
CA ALA A 449 35.36 -3.63 -0.36
C ALA A 449 36.28 -2.44 -0.05
N LEU A 450 35.90 -1.60 0.93
CA LEU A 450 36.64 -0.39 1.26
C LEU A 450 38.03 -0.69 1.85
N ALA A 451 38.10 -1.57 2.84
CA ALA A 451 39.32 -1.79 3.61
C ALA A 451 40.49 -2.33 2.75
N PRO A 452 40.28 -3.30 1.84
CA PRO A 452 41.33 -3.71 0.90
C PRO A 452 41.77 -2.59 -0.05
N ALA A 453 40.87 -1.71 -0.47
CA ALA A 453 41.19 -0.60 -1.37
C ALA A 453 42.20 0.36 -0.73
N VAL A 454 42.06 0.65 0.58
CA VAL A 454 42.85 1.64 1.32
C VAL A 454 43.83 1.05 2.35
N ALA A 455 44.16 -0.24 2.24
CA ALA A 455 44.93 -1.00 3.22
C ALA A 455 46.30 -0.38 3.58
N ASP A 456 47.01 0.15 2.59
CA ASP A 456 48.35 0.73 2.78
C ASP A 456 48.26 2.25 2.91
N ALA A 457 48.64 2.79 4.09
CA ALA A 457 48.69 4.23 4.35
C ALA A 457 49.63 4.95 3.37
N GLY A 458 49.17 6.07 2.81
CA GLY A 458 49.93 6.85 1.83
C GLY A 458 49.96 6.26 0.40
N THR A 459 49.26 5.15 0.14
CA THR A 459 49.05 4.65 -1.23
C THR A 459 47.91 5.43 -1.90
N PRO A 460 48.11 5.94 -3.12
CA PRO A 460 47.06 6.63 -3.87
C PRO A 460 45.91 5.68 -4.21
N LEU A 461 44.70 6.22 -4.33
CA LEU A 461 43.58 5.47 -4.90
C LEU A 461 43.79 5.37 -6.42
N ASP A 462 44.09 4.17 -6.91
CA ASP A 462 44.39 3.86 -8.30
C ASP A 462 43.58 2.64 -8.80
N ALA A 463 43.79 2.26 -10.07
CA ALA A 463 43.14 1.08 -10.66
C ALA A 463 43.37 -0.20 -9.85
N ALA A 464 44.56 -0.37 -9.25
CA ALA A 464 44.88 -1.55 -8.44
C ALA A 464 44.13 -1.53 -7.09
N ALA A 465 43.89 -0.35 -6.51
CA ALA A 465 43.05 -0.19 -5.34
C ALA A 465 41.59 -0.55 -5.62
N VAL A 466 41.06 -0.14 -6.78
CA VAL A 466 39.71 -0.53 -7.21
C VAL A 466 39.62 -2.05 -7.43
N GLN A 467 40.64 -2.67 -8.02
CA GLN A 467 40.67 -4.14 -8.16
C GLN A 467 40.64 -4.85 -6.80
N ARG A 468 41.38 -4.35 -5.79
CA ARG A 468 41.29 -4.89 -4.42
C ARG A 468 39.90 -4.74 -3.82
N ALA A 469 39.19 -3.67 -4.16
CA ALA A 469 37.80 -3.47 -3.75
C ALA A 469 36.86 -4.49 -4.41
N VAL A 470 37.05 -4.82 -5.69
CA VAL A 470 36.31 -5.89 -6.39
C VAL A 470 36.52 -7.22 -5.69
N ASP A 471 37.78 -7.59 -5.41
CA ASP A 471 38.11 -8.85 -4.75
C ASP A 471 37.49 -8.91 -3.33
N GLY A 472 37.51 -7.78 -2.61
CA GLY A 472 36.87 -7.63 -1.31
C GLY A 472 35.35 -7.79 -1.38
N ALA A 473 34.70 -7.16 -2.36
CA ALA A 473 33.27 -7.31 -2.61
C ALA A 473 32.91 -8.76 -2.93
N ALA A 474 33.66 -9.44 -3.81
CA ALA A 474 33.41 -10.84 -4.14
C ALA A 474 33.57 -11.75 -2.90
N ALA A 475 34.59 -11.51 -2.07
CA ALA A 475 34.84 -12.29 -0.86
C ALA A 475 33.72 -12.20 0.20
N THR A 476 32.86 -11.19 0.13
CA THR A 476 31.70 -11.09 1.05
C THR A 476 30.71 -12.25 0.89
N ALA A 477 30.70 -12.93 -0.27
CA ALA A 477 29.89 -14.11 -0.49
C ALA A 477 30.25 -15.26 0.46
N ASP A 478 31.50 -15.32 0.94
CA ASP A 478 31.95 -16.35 1.87
C ASP A 478 31.73 -15.97 3.35
N LEU A 479 31.18 -14.78 3.63
CA LEU A 479 31.01 -14.26 4.98
C LEU A 479 29.58 -14.43 5.47
N VAL A 480 29.44 -14.72 6.77
CA VAL A 480 28.16 -14.60 7.48
C VAL A 480 28.03 -13.18 8.01
N GLY A 481 26.91 -12.52 7.69
CA GLY A 481 26.62 -11.17 8.13
C GLY A 481 26.63 -11.03 9.66
N LYS A 482 27.30 -10.00 10.18
CA LYS A 482 27.34 -9.68 11.62
C LYS A 482 26.77 -8.31 11.94
N ARG A 483 26.44 -7.53 10.91
CA ARG A 483 25.91 -6.18 10.97
C ARG A 483 24.80 -5.98 9.95
N GLY A 484 24.03 -4.91 10.12
CA GLY A 484 22.91 -4.61 9.23
C GLY A 484 21.87 -5.72 9.16
N ARG A 485 21.05 -5.70 8.11
CA ARG A 485 19.99 -6.69 7.90
C ARG A 485 20.52 -8.06 7.48
N SER A 486 21.72 -8.14 6.91
CA SER A 486 22.38 -9.40 6.57
C SER A 486 22.65 -10.29 7.79
N SER A 487 22.80 -9.70 8.98
CA SER A 487 22.95 -10.45 10.23
C SER A 487 21.74 -11.31 10.61
N TYR A 488 20.54 -10.97 10.15
CA TYR A 488 19.32 -11.75 10.41
C TYR A 488 19.11 -12.90 9.42
N VAL A 489 19.75 -12.84 8.26
CA VAL A 489 19.67 -13.88 7.22
C VAL A 489 20.56 -15.08 7.56
N GLY A 490 21.70 -14.83 8.22
CA GLY A 490 22.63 -15.87 8.68
C GLY A 490 23.23 -16.66 7.52
N ASP A 491 23.40 -17.97 7.69
CA ASP A 491 24.06 -18.85 6.72
C ASP A 491 23.36 -18.90 5.35
N LYS A 492 22.08 -18.49 5.26
CA LYS A 492 21.33 -18.44 3.99
C LYS A 492 21.90 -17.42 3.00
N ALA A 493 22.66 -16.44 3.51
CA ALA A 493 23.27 -15.41 2.69
C ALA A 493 24.61 -15.86 2.08
N ILE A 494 25.18 -17.00 2.50
CA ILE A 494 26.45 -17.53 1.95
C ILE A 494 26.26 -17.84 0.45
N GLY A 495 27.26 -17.47 -0.35
CA GLY A 495 27.23 -17.57 -1.81
C GLY A 495 26.61 -16.38 -2.51
N VAL A 496 26.30 -15.30 -1.78
CA VAL A 496 25.73 -14.05 -2.31
C VAL A 496 26.62 -12.89 -1.89
N PRO A 497 27.17 -12.08 -2.80
CA PRO A 497 27.92 -10.87 -2.42
C PRO A 497 27.07 -9.85 -1.63
N ASP A 498 27.72 -8.99 -0.85
CA ASP A 498 27.10 -7.86 -0.16
C ASP A 498 26.79 -6.74 -1.16
N PRO A 499 25.52 -6.29 -1.27
CA PRO A 499 25.14 -5.25 -2.22
C PRO A 499 25.85 -3.92 -1.96
N GLY A 500 26.09 -3.58 -0.69
CA GLY A 500 26.85 -2.38 -0.31
C GLY A 500 28.30 -2.42 -0.80
N ALA A 501 28.96 -3.57 -0.67
CA ALA A 501 30.32 -3.77 -1.15
C ALA A 501 30.40 -3.67 -2.68
N VAL A 502 29.46 -4.27 -3.40
CA VAL A 502 29.39 -4.19 -4.88
C VAL A 502 29.15 -2.74 -5.34
N ALA A 503 28.20 -2.04 -4.71
CA ALA A 503 27.92 -0.64 -5.03
C ALA A 503 29.12 0.28 -4.78
N LEU A 504 29.84 0.07 -3.68
CA LEU A 504 31.00 0.88 -3.36
C LEU A 504 32.10 0.78 -4.43
N VAL A 505 32.28 -0.39 -5.06
CA VAL A 505 33.23 -0.55 -6.16
C VAL A 505 32.91 0.37 -7.33
N GLN A 506 31.62 0.51 -7.69
CA GLN A 506 31.20 1.42 -8.78
C GLN A 506 31.51 2.88 -8.45
N VAL A 507 31.28 3.28 -7.19
CA VAL A 507 31.60 4.63 -6.71
C VAL A 507 33.11 4.89 -6.73
N LEU A 508 33.92 3.95 -6.21
CA LEU A 508 35.38 4.08 -6.20
C LEU A 508 35.96 4.12 -7.62
N ALA A 509 35.45 3.28 -8.52
CA ALA A 509 35.87 3.28 -9.91
C ALA A 509 35.59 4.64 -10.58
N ALA A 510 34.37 5.18 -10.43
CA ALA A 510 34.00 6.48 -10.98
C ALA A 510 34.89 7.63 -10.44
N ILE A 511 35.25 7.59 -9.15
CA ILE A 511 36.17 8.56 -8.54
C ILE A 511 37.56 8.45 -9.17
N VAL A 512 38.11 7.25 -9.34
CA VAL A 512 39.45 7.06 -9.93
C VAL A 512 39.47 7.47 -11.41
N GLU A 513 38.45 7.12 -12.20
CA GLU A 513 38.30 7.57 -13.59
C GLU A 513 38.30 9.11 -13.66
N ARG A 514 37.58 9.76 -12.74
CA ARG A 514 37.54 11.23 -12.65
C ARG A 514 38.88 11.85 -12.25
N LEU A 515 39.63 11.20 -11.36
CA LEU A 515 40.92 11.69 -10.84
C LEU A 515 42.07 11.50 -11.84
N THR A 516 42.12 10.35 -12.49
CA THR A 516 43.32 9.88 -13.22
C THR A 516 43.11 9.88 -14.74
N GLY A 517 41.86 9.78 -15.20
CA GLY A 517 41.53 9.51 -16.59
C GLY A 517 41.80 8.07 -17.03
N ASP A 518 42.15 7.17 -16.10
CA ASP A 518 42.30 5.74 -16.36
C ASP A 518 40.95 5.12 -16.76
N ASP A 519 40.97 4.08 -17.59
CA ASP A 519 39.79 3.30 -17.97
C ASP A 519 39.58 2.17 -16.95
N LEU A 520 38.48 2.25 -16.18
CA LEU A 520 38.11 1.22 -15.21
C LEU A 520 36.88 0.41 -15.64
N SER A 521 36.62 0.32 -16.94
CA SER A 521 35.57 -0.54 -17.49
C SER A 521 35.65 -1.99 -17.00
N GLU A 522 36.84 -2.59 -16.98
CA GLU A 522 37.00 -3.99 -16.53
C GLU A 522 36.63 -4.21 -15.05
N PRO A 523 37.17 -3.46 -14.06
CA PRO A 523 36.71 -3.56 -12.67
C PRO A 523 35.20 -3.29 -12.48
N ARG A 524 34.63 -2.34 -13.23
CA ARG A 524 33.19 -2.03 -13.18
C ARG A 524 32.33 -3.17 -13.73
N GLU A 525 32.76 -3.79 -14.83
CA GLU A 525 32.11 -4.98 -15.37
C GLU A 525 32.24 -6.19 -14.45
N GLN A 526 33.38 -6.35 -13.76
CA GLN A 526 33.54 -7.38 -12.74
C GLN A 526 32.54 -7.19 -11.59
N ALA A 527 32.41 -5.97 -11.06
CA ALA A 527 31.43 -5.65 -10.04
C ALA A 527 29.98 -5.84 -10.54
N GLN A 528 29.69 -5.49 -11.81
CA GLN A 528 28.36 -5.73 -12.40
C GLN A 528 28.01 -7.22 -12.41
N ARG A 529 28.97 -8.10 -12.73
CA ARG A 529 28.73 -9.56 -12.72
C ARG A 529 28.36 -10.08 -11.33
N LEU A 530 28.91 -9.49 -10.27
CA LEU A 530 28.58 -9.85 -8.88
C LEU A 530 27.12 -9.58 -8.50
N LEU A 531 26.39 -8.74 -9.27
CA LEU A 531 24.95 -8.55 -9.06
C LEU A 531 24.13 -9.76 -9.49
N HIS A 532 24.66 -10.59 -10.40
CA HIS A 532 23.95 -11.72 -10.99
C HIS A 532 24.49 -13.09 -10.55
N ASP A 533 25.66 -13.13 -9.93
CA ASP A 533 26.21 -14.32 -9.25
C ASP A 533 25.45 -14.59 -7.92
#